data_AF-A0A512C344-F1
#
_entry.id   AF-A0A512C344-F1
#
_cell.length_a   1.000
_cell.length_b   1.000
_cell.length_c   1.000
_cell.angle_alpha   90.00
_cell.angle_beta   90.00
_cell.angle_gamma   90.00
#
_symmetry.space_group_name_H-M   'P 1'
#
loop_
_entity.id
_entity.type
_entity.pdbx_description
1 polymer ?
#
loop_
_entity_poly.entity_id
_entity_poly.type
_entity_poly.pdbx_seq_one_letter_code
_entity_poly.pdbx_strand_id
1 'polypeptide(L)'
;MDAPSGLEVRPEQCTLVPDAPDAFTSDRGWDLDEAQMKLVRPAIKSLKEIGCRTILFIDPDPVIVSKIADSGADGSETYTGSYAAAFRNGGDYRALLEKCSETARIAQNLRLAVNAGHDLNLSRKLPSTA
;
A
#
# COMPACT_ATOMS: atom_id res chain seq x y z
N MET A 1 32.54 -5.40 -3.56
CA MET A 1 31.44 -5.23 -4.53
C MET A 1 30.63 -4.08 -4.02
N ASP A 2 30.93 -2.89 -4.50
CA ASP A 2 30.34 -1.65 -4.00
C ASP A 2 28.90 -1.55 -4.53
N ALA A 3 27.98 -1.26 -3.63
CA ALA A 3 26.55 -1.12 -3.94
C ALA A 3 26.32 0.07 -4.89
N PRO A 4 25.29 0.04 -5.75
CA PRO A 4 24.95 1.17 -6.59
C PRO A 4 24.74 2.42 -5.74
N SER A 5 25.43 3.50 -6.13
CA SER A 5 25.43 4.80 -5.45
C SER A 5 24.02 5.39 -5.43
N GLY A 6 23.37 5.45 -4.26
CA GLY A 6 22.08 6.15 -4.12
C GLY A 6 21.32 5.90 -2.82
N LEU A 7 21.46 4.75 -2.16
CA LEU A 7 20.84 4.48 -0.86
C LEU A 7 21.90 4.03 0.15
N GLU A 8 22.34 4.94 1.02
CA GLU A 8 23.21 4.61 2.17
C GLU A 8 22.46 3.76 3.21
N VAL A 9 21.14 3.90 3.29
CA VAL A 9 20.27 3.15 4.18
C VAL A 9 19.72 1.92 3.46
N ARG A 10 19.79 0.75 4.11
CA ARG A 10 19.30 -0.53 3.60
C ARG A 10 18.13 -1.05 4.43
N PRO A 11 16.92 -0.52 4.25
CA PRO A 11 15.78 -0.94 5.05
C PRO A 11 15.32 -2.35 4.66
N GLU A 12 14.78 -3.09 5.63
CA GLU A 12 14.16 -4.39 5.37
C GLU A 12 12.89 -4.25 4.51
N GLN A 13 12.15 -3.16 4.70
CA GLN A 13 10.94 -2.83 3.94
C GLN A 13 10.87 -1.34 3.61
N CYS A 14 10.36 -1.01 2.43
CA CYS A 14 10.03 0.34 2.00
C CYS A 14 8.60 0.36 1.45
N THR A 15 7.76 1.24 2.00
CA THR A 15 6.41 1.53 1.48
C THR A 15 6.47 2.77 0.61
N LEU A 16 6.09 2.64 -0.66
CA LEU A 16 6.04 3.76 -1.61
C LEU A 16 4.66 4.42 -1.58
N VAL A 17 4.64 5.73 -1.39
CA VAL A 17 3.43 6.57 -1.35
C VAL A 17 3.38 7.54 -2.54
N PRO A 18 2.19 7.87 -3.08
CA PRO A 18 2.01 8.71 -4.28
C PRO A 18 1.97 10.21 -3.96
N ASP A 19 2.86 10.66 -3.09
CA ASP A 19 2.83 12.02 -2.55
C ASP A 19 3.60 13.00 -3.43
N ALA A 20 3.04 14.20 -3.56
CA ALA A 20 3.77 15.33 -4.11
C ALA A 20 4.80 15.86 -3.09
N PRO A 21 5.86 16.55 -3.52
CA PRO A 21 6.88 17.07 -2.60
C PRO A 21 6.34 18.01 -1.51
N ASP A 22 5.19 18.64 -1.73
CA ASP A 22 4.50 19.55 -0.81
C ASP A 22 3.36 18.89 -0.02
N ALA A 23 3.16 17.57 -0.16
CA ALA A 23 2.15 16.84 0.59
C ALA A 23 2.47 16.82 2.09
N PHE A 24 1.48 17.15 2.93
CA PHE A 24 1.61 17.09 4.38
C PHE A 24 1.41 15.68 4.95
N THR A 25 0.53 14.88 4.32
CA THR A 25 0.22 13.49 4.67
C THR A 25 -0.26 12.75 3.42
N SER A 26 -0.03 11.45 3.34
CA SER A 26 -0.58 10.61 2.27
C SER A 26 -2.07 10.41 2.49
N ASP A 27 -2.92 10.98 1.64
CA ASP A 27 -4.38 10.92 1.75
C ASP A 27 -5.03 10.09 0.64
N ARG A 28 -4.23 9.53 -0.26
CA ARG A 28 -4.63 8.71 -1.41
C ARG A 28 -3.58 7.64 -1.73
N GLY A 29 -4.05 6.52 -2.26
CA GLY A 29 -3.20 5.44 -2.75
C GLY A 29 -2.75 5.63 -4.20
N TRP A 30 -1.84 4.77 -4.65
CA TRP A 30 -1.53 4.65 -6.08
C TRP A 30 -2.76 4.13 -6.83
N ASP A 31 -3.05 4.68 -8.01
CA ASP A 31 -4.06 4.18 -8.99
C ASP A 31 -3.45 3.14 -9.96
N LEU A 32 -2.12 3.13 -10.03
CA LEU A 32 -1.31 2.27 -10.90
C LEU A 32 -1.80 2.31 -12.35
N ASP A 33 -2.13 3.49 -12.84
CA ASP A 33 -2.26 3.70 -14.28
C ASP A 33 -0.89 3.56 -14.98
N GLU A 34 -0.87 3.55 -16.31
CA GLU A 34 0.37 3.39 -17.08
C GLU A 34 1.42 4.47 -16.77
N ALA A 35 1.01 5.68 -16.40
CA ALA A 35 1.95 6.75 -16.05
C ALA A 35 2.59 6.49 -14.68
N GLN A 36 1.78 6.14 -13.68
CA GLN A 36 2.25 5.79 -12.34
C GLN A 36 3.08 4.50 -12.35
N MET A 37 2.72 3.51 -13.16
CA MET A 37 3.49 2.28 -13.34
C MET A 37 4.91 2.54 -13.86
N LYS A 38 5.10 3.55 -14.72
CA LYS A 38 6.42 3.98 -15.19
C LYS A 38 7.27 4.64 -14.10
N LEU A 39 6.64 5.20 -13.06
CA LEU A 39 7.32 5.79 -11.91
C LEU A 39 7.70 4.73 -10.86
N VAL A 40 6.76 3.84 -10.51
CA VAL A 40 6.98 2.87 -9.43
C VAL A 40 7.92 1.74 -9.83
N ARG A 41 7.88 1.26 -11.09
CA ARG A 41 8.70 0.10 -11.52
C ARG A 41 10.22 0.34 -11.35
N PRO A 42 10.79 1.47 -11.79
CA PRO A 42 12.21 1.76 -11.56
C PRO A 42 12.59 1.87 -10.07
N ALA A 43 11.71 2.47 -9.25
CA ALA A 43 11.92 2.59 -7.81
C ALA A 43 11.92 1.22 -7.13
N ILE A 44 10.91 0.40 -7.42
CA ILE A 44 10.81 -0.99 -6.95
C ILE A 44 12.06 -1.76 -7.34
N LYS A 45 12.47 -1.70 -8.62
CA LYS A 45 13.67 -2.40 -9.09
C LYS A 45 14.92 -2.03 -8.28
N SER A 46 15.15 -0.73 -8.08
CA SER A 46 16.32 -0.22 -7.35
C SER A 46 16.32 -0.67 -5.87
N LEU A 47 15.14 -0.69 -5.23
CA LEU A 47 14.99 -1.18 -3.85
C LEU A 47 15.20 -2.70 -3.75
N LYS A 48 14.73 -3.46 -4.74
CA LYS A 48 14.93 -4.92 -4.76
C LYS A 48 16.40 -5.30 -4.98
N GLU A 49 17.17 -4.50 -5.73
CA GLU A 49 18.62 -4.71 -5.91
C GLU A 49 19.40 -4.67 -4.59
N ILE A 50 18.91 -3.95 -3.58
CA ILE A 50 19.51 -3.93 -2.24
C ILE A 50 18.91 -4.97 -1.27
N GLY A 51 17.95 -5.77 -1.72
CA GLY A 51 17.23 -6.77 -0.92
C GLY A 51 16.07 -6.22 -0.09
N CYS A 52 15.61 -5.00 -0.39
CA CYS A 52 14.50 -4.38 0.33
C CYS A 52 13.16 -4.92 -0.14
N ARG A 53 12.26 -5.26 0.80
CA ARG A 53 10.86 -5.57 0.49
C ARG A 53 10.12 -4.31 0.10
N THR A 54 9.38 -4.37 -0.99
CA THR A 54 8.68 -3.22 -1.58
C THR A 54 7.18 -3.35 -1.42
N ILE A 55 6.57 -2.35 -0.78
CA ILE A 55 5.14 -2.28 -0.52
C ILE A 55 4.56 -1.05 -1.23
N LEU A 56 3.41 -1.19 -1.88
CA LEU A 56 2.70 -0.06 -2.50
C LEU A 56 1.53 0.38 -1.61
N PHE A 57 1.47 1.68 -1.31
CA PHE A 57 0.34 2.27 -0.61
C PHE A 57 -0.86 2.42 -1.56
N ILE A 58 -2.00 1.83 -1.22
CA ILE A 58 -3.18 1.79 -2.10
C ILE A 58 -4.46 2.18 -1.35
N ASP A 59 -5.43 2.69 -2.09
CA ASP A 59 -6.81 2.74 -1.63
C ASP A 59 -7.40 1.31 -1.57
N PRO A 60 -8.46 1.09 -0.78
CA PRO A 60 -9.17 -0.20 -0.75
C PRO A 60 -9.95 -0.41 -2.05
N ASP A 61 -9.25 -0.96 -3.05
CA ASP A 61 -9.80 -1.33 -4.35
C ASP A 61 -9.38 -2.76 -4.73
N PRO A 62 -10.31 -3.73 -4.78
CA PRO A 62 -10.04 -5.09 -5.24
C PRO A 62 -9.46 -5.18 -6.65
N VAL A 63 -9.80 -4.24 -7.54
CA VAL A 63 -9.40 -4.27 -8.96
C VAL A 63 -7.93 -3.91 -9.12
N ILE A 64 -7.37 -3.11 -8.23
CA ILE A 64 -5.99 -2.63 -8.34
C ILE A 64 -4.95 -3.71 -7.98
N VAL A 65 -5.37 -4.76 -7.27
CA VAL A 65 -4.48 -5.75 -6.68
C VAL A 65 -3.67 -6.53 -7.73
N SER A 66 -4.26 -6.81 -8.90
CA SER A 66 -3.52 -7.43 -10.00
C SER A 66 -2.37 -6.55 -10.50
N LYS A 67 -2.57 -5.24 -10.54
CA LYS A 67 -1.55 -4.27 -10.98
C LYS A 67 -0.38 -4.19 -10.00
N ILE A 68 -0.60 -4.48 -8.72
CA ILE A 68 0.46 -4.55 -7.72
C ILE A 68 1.43 -5.68 -8.07
N ALA A 69 0.91 -6.85 -8.42
CA ALA A 69 1.75 -7.95 -8.90
C ALA A 69 2.50 -7.56 -10.19
N ASP A 70 1.82 -6.92 -11.14
CA ASP A 70 2.42 -6.46 -12.41
C ASP A 70 3.47 -5.34 -12.26
N SER A 71 3.48 -4.67 -11.10
CA SER A 71 4.49 -3.65 -10.77
C SER A 71 5.82 -4.28 -10.31
N GLY A 72 5.78 -5.55 -9.87
CA GLY A 72 6.92 -6.24 -9.26
C GLY A 72 7.08 -5.97 -7.76
N ALA A 73 6.15 -5.25 -7.13
CA ALA A 73 6.10 -5.07 -5.68
C ALA A 73 5.84 -6.39 -4.96
N ASP A 74 6.26 -6.47 -3.70
CA ASP A 74 6.10 -7.66 -2.86
C ASP A 74 4.77 -7.65 -2.09
N GLY A 75 4.08 -6.51 -2.04
CA GLY A 75 2.81 -6.38 -1.34
C GLY A 75 2.20 -4.99 -1.41
N SER A 76 1.15 -4.81 -0.61
CA SER A 76 0.43 -3.55 -0.50
C SER A 76 0.18 -3.13 0.94
N GLU A 77 0.03 -1.83 1.15
CA GLU A 77 -0.47 -1.25 2.39
C GLU A 77 -1.77 -0.51 2.08
N THR A 78 -2.90 -1.02 2.60
CA THR A 78 -4.20 -0.41 2.36
C THR A 78 -4.40 0.82 3.25
N TYR A 79 -4.72 1.94 2.62
CA TYR A 79 -5.15 3.17 3.27
C TYR A 79 -6.50 2.97 3.95
N THR A 80 -6.54 3.12 5.27
CA THR A 80 -7.77 2.96 6.06
C THR A 80 -8.35 4.28 6.59
N GLY A 81 -7.82 5.44 6.15
CA GLY A 81 -8.30 6.74 6.62
C GLY A 81 -9.77 7.02 6.29
N SER A 82 -10.24 6.61 5.10
CA SER A 82 -11.65 6.71 4.71
C SER A 82 -12.57 5.88 5.62
N TYR A 83 -12.18 4.64 5.93
CA TYR A 83 -12.86 3.79 6.90
C TYR A 83 -12.87 4.43 8.30
N ALA A 84 -11.72 4.90 8.78
CA ALA A 84 -11.59 5.50 10.10
C ALA A 84 -12.43 6.77 10.24
N ALA A 85 -12.54 7.59 9.18
CA ALA A 85 -13.38 8.77 9.13
C ALA A 85 -14.88 8.41 9.13
N ALA A 86 -15.30 7.43 8.31
CA ALA A 86 -16.69 6.97 8.27
C ALA A 86 -17.12 6.38 9.62
N PHE A 87 -16.27 5.56 10.25
CA PHE A 87 -16.53 5.02 11.58
C PHE A 87 -16.71 6.11 12.62
N ARG A 88 -15.83 7.12 12.63
CA ARG A 88 -15.89 8.25 13.57
C ARG A 88 -17.18 9.07 13.43
N ASN A 89 -17.61 9.28 12.20
CA ASN A 89 -18.71 10.20 11.90
C ASN A 89 -20.06 9.47 11.87
N GLY A 90 -20.12 8.18 12.22
CA GLY A 90 -21.35 7.39 12.15
C GLY A 90 -21.85 7.12 10.73
N GLY A 91 -20.97 7.24 9.72
CA GLY A 91 -21.28 6.94 8.33
C GLY A 91 -21.25 5.43 8.02
N ASP A 92 -21.45 5.08 6.75
CA ASP A 92 -21.39 3.69 6.29
C ASP A 92 -19.94 3.18 6.21
N TYR A 93 -19.39 2.84 7.37
CA TYR A 93 -18.06 2.24 7.48
C TYR A 93 -18.03 0.77 7.06
N ARG A 94 -19.19 0.09 6.97
CA ARG A 94 -19.26 -1.35 6.69
C ARG A 94 -18.91 -1.62 5.23
N ALA A 95 -19.43 -0.81 4.30
CA ALA A 95 -19.06 -0.92 2.90
C ALA A 95 -17.55 -0.69 2.67
N LEU A 96 -16.94 0.25 3.40
CA LEU A 96 -15.50 0.51 3.33
C LEU A 96 -14.69 -0.64 3.93
N LEU A 97 -15.14 -1.19 5.07
CA LEU A 97 -14.51 -2.35 5.69
C LEU A 97 -14.56 -3.58 4.77
N GLU A 98 -15.68 -3.79 4.08
CA GLU A 98 -15.82 -4.88 3.12
C GLU A 98 -14.83 -4.72 1.96
N LYS A 99 -14.69 -3.50 1.42
CA LYS A 99 -13.67 -3.22 0.39
C LYS A 99 -12.26 -3.53 0.89
N CYS A 100 -11.88 -3.07 2.08
CA CYS A 100 -10.57 -3.40 2.67
C CYS A 100 -10.37 -4.92 2.77
N SER A 101 -11.40 -5.63 3.23
CA SER A 101 -11.35 -7.09 3.42
C SER A 101 -11.19 -7.84 2.09
N GLU A 102 -11.93 -7.43 1.07
CA GLU A 102 -11.85 -8.03 -0.26
C GLU A 102 -10.51 -7.73 -0.95
N THR A 103 -10.02 -6.48 -0.85
CA THR A 103 -8.67 -6.11 -1.32
C THR A 103 -7.59 -6.99 -0.67
N ALA A 104 -7.64 -7.16 0.64
CA ALA A 104 -6.71 -8.02 1.38
C ALA A 104 -6.80 -9.49 0.92
N ARG A 105 -8.02 -10.02 0.77
CA ARG A 105 -8.26 -11.40 0.34
C ARG A 105 -7.68 -11.68 -1.05
N ILE A 106 -7.89 -10.77 -2.01
CA ILE A 106 -7.33 -10.93 -3.36
C ILE A 106 -5.80 -10.85 -3.32
N ALA A 107 -5.23 -9.94 -2.53
CA ALA A 107 -3.78 -9.80 -2.42
C ALA A 107 -3.13 -11.08 -1.84
N GLN A 108 -3.74 -11.65 -0.79
CA GLN A 108 -3.31 -12.93 -0.23
C GLN A 108 -3.39 -14.08 -1.26
N ASN A 109 -4.44 -14.14 -2.07
CA ASN A 109 -4.56 -15.15 -3.13
C ASN A 109 -3.47 -15.03 -4.20
N LEU A 110 -2.98 -13.81 -4.45
CA LEU A 110 -1.84 -13.54 -5.32
C LEU A 110 -0.48 -13.68 -4.61
N ARG A 111 -0.47 -14.11 -3.33
CA ARG A 111 0.71 -14.24 -2.47
C ARG A 111 1.47 -12.94 -2.25
N LEU A 112 0.76 -11.81 -2.34
CA LEU A 112 1.27 -10.50 -2.00
C LEU A 112 1.21 -10.33 -0.48
N ALA A 113 2.21 -9.65 0.10
CA ALA A 113 2.14 -9.21 1.49
C ALA A 113 1.01 -8.19 1.65
N VAL A 114 0.27 -8.26 2.75
CA VAL A 114 -0.85 -7.37 3.05
C VAL A 114 -0.60 -6.66 4.37
N ASN A 115 -0.43 -5.35 4.26
CA ASN A 115 -0.44 -4.43 5.38
C ASN A 115 -1.70 -3.57 5.32
N ALA A 116 -2.11 -3.02 6.45
CA ALA A 116 -3.17 -2.02 6.51
C ALA A 116 -2.88 -1.06 7.66
N GLY A 117 -3.16 0.23 7.44
CA GLY A 117 -2.79 1.27 8.38
C GLY A 117 -3.38 2.62 8.02
N HIS A 118 -2.92 3.66 8.70
CA HIS A 118 -3.43 5.04 8.70
C HIS A 118 -4.68 5.25 9.56
N ASP A 119 -4.55 6.10 10.60
CA ASP A 119 -5.63 6.50 11.53
C ASP A 119 -6.38 5.38 12.29
N LEU A 120 -5.86 4.15 12.29
CA LEU A 120 -6.34 3.06 13.15
C LEU A 120 -5.93 3.32 14.61
N ASN A 121 -6.81 2.95 15.55
CA ASN A 121 -6.52 3.00 16.98
C ASN A 121 -7.17 1.81 17.71
N LEU A 122 -7.01 1.72 19.04
CA LEU A 122 -7.52 0.58 19.82
C LEU A 122 -9.03 0.32 19.66
N SER A 123 -9.82 1.36 19.43
CA SER A 123 -11.27 1.26 19.17
C SER A 123 -11.63 1.05 17.69
N ARG A 124 -10.65 1.11 16.78
CA ARG A 124 -10.80 1.17 15.32
C ARG A 124 -9.81 0.22 14.63
N LYS A 125 -9.75 -1.04 15.08
CA LYS A 125 -8.95 -2.06 14.42
C LYS A 125 -9.78 -2.73 13.34
N LEU A 126 -9.14 -3.08 12.22
CA LEU A 126 -9.72 -4.05 11.31
C LEU A 126 -9.95 -5.39 12.07
N PRO A 127 -11.04 -6.10 11.82
CA PRO A 127 -11.20 -7.47 12.30
C PRO A 127 -10.01 -8.30 11.80
N SER A 128 -9.39 -9.10 12.67
CA SER A 128 -8.33 -10.01 12.22
C SER A 128 -8.94 -11.05 11.29
N THR A 129 -8.50 -11.09 10.05
CA THR A 129 -8.74 -12.26 9.19
C THR A 129 -7.83 -13.38 9.70
N ALA A 130 -8.45 -14.45 10.22
CA ALA A 130 -7.79 -15.71 10.50
C ALA A 130 -7.62 -16.52 9.20
#